data_AF-A0A4Y2IND7-F1
#
_entry.id   AF-A0A4Y2IND7-F1
#
_cell.length_a   1.000
_cell.length_b   1.000
_cell.length_c   1.000
_cell.angle_alpha   90.00
_cell.angle_beta   90.00
_cell.angle_gamma   90.00
#
_symmetry.space_group_name_H-M   'P 1'
#
loop_
_entity.id
_entity.type
_entity.pdbx_description
1 polymer ?
#
loop_
_entity_poly.entity_id
_entity_poly.type
_entity_poly.pdbx_seq_one_letter_code
_entity_poly.pdbx_strand_id
1 'polypeptide(L)'
;MVTLCLHNFEIPKIWKLEKLGIVDPTECKTTKLLEDETLAHFQETIKKTDHRYKVALPWLAGHPPVYDMHDVAESRLLSVTKRLLKENIFKAYDDVLRQWRRDGTIETKPDLEILKPGHYRPHRQAIQRYN
;
A
#
# COMPACT_ATOMS: atom_id res chain seq x y z
N MET A 1 -9.99 -2.12 -38.48
CA MET A 1 -8.69 -2.23 -37.78
C MET A 1 -7.90 -0.98 -38.15
N VAL A 2 -7.70 -0.04 -37.21
CA VAL A 2 -6.97 1.21 -37.49
C VAL A 2 -5.51 0.97 -37.11
N THR A 3 -4.64 0.82 -38.12
CA THR A 3 -3.20 0.69 -37.91
C THR A 3 -2.60 2.09 -37.87
N LEU A 4 -2.24 2.59 -36.68
CA LEU A 4 -1.49 3.83 -36.55
C LEU A 4 -0.01 3.57 -36.88
N CYS A 5 0.46 4.11 -38.00
CA CYS A 5 1.89 4.13 -38.34
C CYS A 5 2.62 5.14 -37.45
N LEU A 6 3.21 4.68 -36.34
CA LEU A 6 3.94 5.48 -35.36
C LEU A 6 5.39 5.83 -35.76
N HIS A 7 5.72 5.81 -37.05
CA HIS A 7 7.12 5.82 -37.50
C HIS A 7 7.91 7.10 -37.16
N ASN A 8 7.23 8.20 -36.78
CA ASN A 8 7.85 9.50 -36.49
C ASN A 8 7.40 10.14 -35.17
N PHE A 9 6.76 9.39 -34.25
CA PHE A 9 6.33 9.96 -32.98
C PHE A 9 7.38 9.79 -31.89
N GLU A 10 7.81 10.91 -31.29
CA GLU A 10 8.58 10.87 -30.05
C GLU A 10 7.72 10.27 -28.93
N ILE A 11 8.32 9.41 -28.10
CA ILE A 11 7.63 8.70 -27.00
C ILE A 11 6.72 9.63 -26.19
N PRO A 12 7.13 10.85 -25.77
CA PRO A 12 6.25 11.75 -25.01
C PRO A 12 4.94 12.14 -25.72
N LYS A 13 4.96 12.22 -27.06
CA LYS A 13 3.78 12.56 -27.86
C LYS A 13 2.79 11.40 -27.95
N ILE A 14 3.30 10.17 -27.96
CA ILE A 14 2.47 8.94 -27.94
C ILE A 14 1.71 8.86 -26.61
N TRP A 15 2.39 9.09 -25.49
CA TRP A 15 1.79 9.04 -24.15
C TRP A 15 0.76 10.16 -23.94
N LYS A 16 0.96 11.30 -24.60
CA LYS A 16 -0.03 12.39 -24.62
C LYS A 16 -1.27 12.02 -25.42
N LEU A 17 -1.12 11.32 -26.54
CA LEU A 17 -2.22 10.84 -27.38
C LEU A 17 -3.03 9.73 -26.71
N GLU A 18 -2.39 8.81 -25.99
CA GLU A 18 -3.06 7.76 -25.23
C GLU A 18 -3.95 8.32 -24.10
N LYS A 19 -3.59 9.49 -23.56
CA LYS A 19 -4.41 10.21 -22.56
C LYS A 19 -5.60 10.98 -23.16
N LEU A 20 -5.64 11.20 -24.49
CA LEU A 20 -6.71 11.94 -25.15
C LEU A 20 -7.98 11.09 -25.20
N GLY A 21 -8.93 11.39 -24.32
CA GLY A 21 -10.21 10.68 -24.17
C GLY A 21 -10.42 10.05 -22.79
N ILE A 22 -9.40 10.05 -21.92
CA ILE A 22 -9.48 9.49 -20.57
C ILE A 22 -9.72 10.59 -19.51
N VAL A 23 -9.29 11.83 -19.76
CA VAL A 23 -9.22 12.90 -18.73
C VAL A 23 -9.92 14.17 -19.21
N ASP A 24 -10.77 14.75 -18.36
CA ASP A 24 -11.40 16.06 -18.60
C ASP A 24 -10.31 17.18 -18.54
N PRO A 25 -10.34 18.18 -19.44
CA PRO A 25 -9.38 19.29 -19.40
C PRO A 25 -9.27 20.02 -18.05
N THR A 26 -10.34 19.98 -17.26
CA THR A 26 -10.43 20.56 -15.90
C THR A 26 -9.71 19.69 -14.87
N GLU A 27 -9.82 18.36 -14.98
CA GLU A 27 -9.05 17.40 -14.18
C GLU A 27 -7.56 17.53 -14.47
N CYS A 28 -7.17 17.74 -15.73
CA CYS A 28 -5.78 17.92 -16.14
C CYS A 28 -5.01 19.02 -15.39
N LYS A 29 -5.68 20.10 -14.95
CA LYS A 29 -5.05 21.18 -14.17
C LYS A 29 -4.89 20.79 -12.69
N THR A 30 -5.89 20.14 -12.11
CA THR A 30 -5.86 19.61 -10.74
C THR A 30 -4.84 18.50 -10.59
N THR A 31 -4.68 17.65 -11.61
CA THR A 31 -3.70 16.56 -11.63
C THR A 31 -2.26 17.07 -11.62
N LYS A 32 -1.95 18.15 -12.36
CA LYS A 32 -0.58 18.72 -12.37
C LYS A 32 -0.17 19.29 -11.02
N LEU A 33 -1.06 20.03 -10.36
CA LEU A 33 -0.79 20.55 -9.02
C LEU A 33 -0.54 19.41 -8.02
N LEU A 34 -1.34 18.34 -8.12
CA LEU A 34 -1.16 17.15 -7.28
C LEU A 34 0.17 16.41 -7.59
N GLU A 35 0.55 16.32 -8.86
CA GLU A 35 1.84 15.75 -9.29
C GLU A 35 3.01 16.57 -8.72
N ASP A 36 2.94 17.90 -8.80
CA ASP A 36 3.96 18.82 -8.29
C ASP A 36 4.07 18.73 -6.75
N GLU A 37 2.94 18.71 -6.03
CA GLU A 37 2.91 18.52 -4.57
C GLU A 37 3.48 17.15 -4.16
N THR A 38 3.13 16.09 -4.88
CA THR A 38 3.64 14.74 -4.63
C THR A 38 5.16 14.67 -4.84
N LEU A 39 5.66 15.32 -5.90
CA LEU A 39 7.09 15.39 -6.18
C LEU A 39 7.84 16.19 -5.11
N ALA A 40 7.30 17.34 -4.69
CA ALA A 40 7.88 18.15 -3.62
C ALA A 40 7.95 17.35 -2.31
N HIS A 41 6.87 16.67 -1.91
CA HIS A 41 6.85 15.82 -0.71
C HIS A 41 7.87 14.68 -0.79
N PHE A 42 8.00 14.04 -1.95
CA PHE A 42 9.01 13.00 -2.16
C PHE A 42 10.43 13.54 -1.96
N GLN A 43 10.75 14.68 -2.59
CA GLN A 43 12.08 15.31 -2.50
C GLN A 43 12.40 15.77 -1.07
N GLU A 44 11.43 16.26 -0.33
CA GLU A 44 11.61 16.70 1.06
C GLU A 44 11.83 15.53 2.02
N THR A 45 11.09 14.43 1.83
CA THR A 45 11.04 13.34 2.81
C THR A 45 12.01 12.21 2.52
N ILE A 46 12.60 12.15 1.32
CA ILE A 46 13.57 11.11 0.96
C ILE A 46 14.86 11.27 1.78
N LYS A 47 15.23 10.19 2.47
CA LYS A 47 16.45 10.10 3.29
C LYS A 47 17.14 8.77 3.02
N LYS A 48 18.47 8.80 2.96
CA LYS A 48 19.28 7.58 2.86
C LYS A 48 19.69 7.13 4.27
N THR A 49 19.30 5.93 4.66
CA THR A 49 19.65 5.30 5.94
C THR A 49 20.10 3.88 5.68
N ASP A 50 21.28 3.49 6.18
CA ASP A 50 21.84 2.14 6.04
C ASP A 50 21.77 1.60 4.60
N HIS A 51 22.22 2.43 3.65
CA HIS A 51 22.21 2.15 2.21
C HIS A 51 20.83 2.01 1.56
N ARG A 52 19.73 2.23 2.28
CA ARG A 52 18.35 2.23 1.76
C ARG A 52 17.77 3.63 1.72
N TYR A 53 16.99 3.93 0.69
CA TYR A 53 16.18 5.14 0.67
C TYR A 53 14.88 4.89 1.43
N LYS A 54 14.57 5.79 2.36
CA LYS A 54 13.30 5.87 3.07
C LYS A 54 12.62 7.15 2.63
N VAL A 55 11.33 7.09 2.39
CA VAL A 55 10.50 8.24 2.00
C VAL A 55 9.22 8.20 2.82
N ALA A 56 8.66 9.36 3.14
CA ALA A 56 7.36 9.39 3.78
C ALA A 56 6.29 8.95 2.77
N LEU A 57 5.20 8.38 3.27
CA LEU A 57 4.06 8.06 2.42
C LEU A 57 3.43 9.36 1.92
N PRO A 58 3.20 9.52 0.60
CA PRO A 58 2.61 10.73 0.03
C PRO A 58 1.11 10.72 0.33
N TRP A 59 0.75 11.16 1.53
CA TRP A 59 -0.65 11.36 1.90
C TRP A 59 -1.20 12.58 1.15
N LEU A 60 -2.37 12.43 0.54
CA LEU A 60 -3.10 13.56 -0.03
C LEU A 60 -3.46 14.56 1.07
N ALA A 61 -3.23 15.84 0.81
CA ALA A 61 -3.72 16.92 1.67
C ALA A 61 -5.25 16.81 1.80
N GLY A 62 -5.75 16.90 3.04
CA GLY A 62 -7.19 16.79 3.31
C GLY A 62 -7.75 15.36 3.32
N HIS A 63 -6.91 14.32 3.38
CA HIS A 63 -7.40 12.95 3.57
C HIS A 63 -8.24 12.86 4.86
N PRO A 64 -9.43 12.23 4.82
CA PRO A 64 -10.28 12.09 6.00
C PRO A 64 -9.57 11.31 7.11
N PRO A 65 -9.95 11.47 8.38
CA PRO A 65 -9.43 10.63 9.46
C PRO A 65 -9.57 9.15 9.10
N VAL A 66 -8.50 8.38 9.27
CA VAL A 66 -8.55 6.94 8.99
C VAL A 66 -9.45 6.28 10.02
N TYR A 67 -10.44 5.52 9.57
CA TYR A 67 -11.41 4.89 10.47
C TYR A 67 -10.76 3.82 11.33
N ASP A 68 -11.14 3.75 12.61
CA ASP A 68 -10.70 2.70 13.51
C ASP A 68 -11.44 1.39 13.24
N MET A 69 -10.75 0.44 12.61
CA MET A 69 -11.29 -0.88 12.24
C MET A 69 -10.92 -1.97 13.25
N HIS A 70 -10.62 -1.62 14.51
CA HIS A 70 -10.15 -2.57 15.52
C HIS A 70 -11.07 -3.80 15.66
N ASP A 71 -12.36 -3.58 15.94
CA ASP A 71 -13.32 -4.67 16.19
C ASP A 71 -13.43 -5.64 15.01
N VAL A 72 -13.39 -5.10 13.79
CA VAL A 72 -13.42 -5.89 12.56
C VAL A 72 -12.15 -6.72 12.41
N ALA A 73 -10.99 -6.10 12.67
CA ALA A 73 -9.71 -6.77 12.58
C ALA A 73 -9.57 -7.89 13.63
N GLU A 74 -9.99 -7.62 14.87
CA GLU A 74 -9.99 -8.60 15.97
C GLU A 74 -10.92 -9.78 15.67
N SER A 75 -12.17 -9.50 15.26
CA SER A 75 -13.14 -10.54 14.88
C SER A 75 -12.60 -11.44 13.75
N ARG A 76 -11.95 -10.85 12.74
CA ARG A 76 -11.30 -11.59 11.65
C ARG A 76 -10.13 -12.42 12.13
N LEU A 77 -9.30 -11.88 13.03
CA LEU A 77 -8.17 -12.60 13.62
C LEU A 77 -8.63 -13.85 14.39
N LEU A 78 -9.69 -13.72 15.19
CA LEU A 78 -10.28 -14.85 15.92
C LEU A 78 -10.81 -15.92 14.97
N SER A 79 -11.52 -15.52 13.91
CA SER A 79 -12.04 -16.43 12.89
C SER A 79 -10.93 -17.18 12.15
N VAL A 80 -9.89 -16.46 11.72
CA VAL A 80 -8.69 -17.02 11.08
C VAL A 80 -8.01 -18.02 12.00
N THR A 81 -7.80 -17.66 13.27
CA THR A 81 -7.17 -18.53 14.28
C THR A 81 -7.94 -19.84 14.45
N LYS A 82 -9.28 -19.77 14.60
CA LYS A 82 -10.13 -20.97 14.69
C LYS A 82 -9.98 -21.88 13.46
N ARG A 83 -9.93 -21.30 12.26
CA ARG A 83 -9.73 -22.07 11.02
C ARG A 83 -8.34 -22.72 10.95
N LEU A 84 -7.28 -21.98 11.29
CA LEU A 84 -5.91 -22.51 11.28
C LEU A 84 -5.73 -23.68 12.26
N LEU A 85 -6.39 -23.60 13.43
CA LEU A 85 -6.42 -24.70 14.40
C LEU A 85 -7.18 -25.91 13.84
N LYS A 86 -8.36 -25.70 13.25
CA LYS A 86 -9.16 -26.77 12.62
C LYS A 86 -8.39 -27.49 11.50
N GLU A 87 -7.60 -26.75 10.73
CA GLU A 87 -6.77 -27.29 9.65
C GLU A 87 -5.40 -27.84 10.13
N ASN A 88 -5.11 -27.82 11.44
CA ASN A 88 -3.84 -28.27 12.04
C ASN A 88 -2.58 -27.57 11.50
N ILE A 89 -2.71 -26.34 11.01
CA ILE A 89 -1.60 -25.55 10.41
C ILE A 89 -1.22 -24.33 11.25
N PHE A 90 -1.87 -24.13 12.41
CA PHE A 90 -1.63 -22.97 13.27
C PHE A 90 -0.16 -22.78 13.64
N LYS A 91 0.54 -23.85 14.06
CA LYS A 91 1.94 -23.77 14.47
C LYS A 91 2.86 -23.33 13.33
N ALA A 92 2.70 -23.94 12.15
CA ALA A 92 3.47 -23.57 10.97
C ALA A 92 3.24 -22.10 10.57
N TYR A 93 1.99 -21.62 10.72
CA TYR A 93 1.66 -20.22 10.46
C TYR A 93 2.29 -19.25 11.49
N ASP A 94 2.22 -19.59 12.78
CA ASP A 94 2.83 -18.80 13.87
C ASP A 94 4.36 -18.72 13.70
N ASP A 95 5.00 -19.82 13.30
CA ASP A 95 6.44 -19.86 13.05
C ASP A 95 6.88 -18.87 11.96
N VAL A 96 6.07 -18.69 10.90
CA VAL A 96 6.31 -17.68 9.85
C VAL A 96 6.21 -16.26 10.41
N LEU A 97 5.18 -15.95 11.21
CA LEU A 97 5.04 -14.64 11.82
C LEU A 97 6.20 -14.34 12.79
N ARG A 98 6.63 -15.33 13.57
CA ARG A 98 7.81 -15.21 14.44
C ARG A 98 9.08 -14.98 13.65
N GLN A 99 9.23 -15.62 12.50
CA GLN A 99 10.37 -15.40 11.60
C GLN A 99 10.35 -13.96 11.07
N TRP A 100 9.22 -13.47 10.58
CA TRP A 100 9.09 -12.08 10.12
C TRP A 100 9.41 -11.06 11.23
N ARG A 101 9.07 -11.38 12.48
CA ARG A 101 9.44 -10.55 13.62
C ARG A 101 10.95 -10.56 13.88
N ARG A 102 11.60 -11.72 13.79
CA ARG A 102 13.07 -11.83 13.92
C ARG A 102 13.80 -11.08 12.81
N ASP A 103 13.27 -11.13 11.59
CA ASP A 103 13.84 -10.45 10.42
C ASP A 103 13.58 -8.94 10.43
N GLY A 104 12.80 -8.42 11.38
CA GLY A 104 12.43 -7.01 11.46
C GLY A 104 11.42 -6.58 10.40
N THR A 105 10.73 -7.52 9.76
CA THR A 105 9.65 -7.24 8.80
C THR A 105 8.37 -6.79 9.51
N ILE A 106 8.10 -7.35 10.69
CA ILE A 106 6.99 -6.92 11.56
C ILE A 106 7.52 -6.54 12.94
N GLU A 107 6.86 -5.56 13.57
CA GLU A 107 7.19 -5.06 14.90
C GLU A 107 5.97 -5.12 15.81
N THR A 108 6.20 -5.24 17.12
CA THR A 108 5.14 -5.09 18.12
C THR A 108 5.02 -3.61 18.47
N LYS A 109 3.79 -3.08 18.44
CA LYS A 109 3.53 -1.71 18.85
C LYS A 109 3.61 -1.58 20.38
N PRO A 110 4.28 -0.53 20.92
CA PRO A 110 4.27 -0.27 22.35
C PRO A 110 2.85 0.00 22.85
N ASP A 111 2.53 -0.41 24.08
CA ASP A 111 1.18 -0.26 24.64
C ASP A 111 0.69 1.20 24.65
N LEU A 112 1.61 2.16 24.85
CA LEU A 112 1.30 3.59 24.80
C LEU A 112 0.85 4.05 23.40
N GLU A 113 1.29 3.37 22.34
CA GLU A 113 0.87 3.66 20.97
C GLU A 113 -0.47 3.02 20.61
N ILE A 114 -0.86 1.93 21.28
CA ILE A 114 -2.17 1.28 21.09
C ILE A 114 -3.31 2.23 21.50
N LEU A 115 -3.06 3.11 22.47
CA LEU A 115 -4.01 4.13 22.91
C LEU A 115 -4.17 5.29 21.92
N LYS A 116 -3.30 5.41 20.92
CA LYS A 116 -3.40 6.45 19.90
C LYS A 116 -4.38 6.01 18.80
N PRO A 117 -5.14 6.94 18.21
CA PRO A 117 -5.96 6.64 17.04
C PRO A 117 -5.12 5.98 15.94
N GLY A 118 -5.56 4.82 15.48
CA GLY A 118 -4.85 4.00 14.51
C GLY A 118 -5.81 3.23 13.62
N HIS A 119 -5.28 2.69 12.53
CA HIS A 119 -6.05 1.88 11.59
C HIS A 119 -5.62 0.42 11.66
N TYR A 120 -6.55 -0.44 12.07
CA TYR A 120 -6.33 -1.88 12.13
C TYR A 120 -6.77 -2.54 10.83
N ARG A 121 -5.85 -3.22 10.15
CA ARG A 121 -6.18 -3.94 8.92
C ARG A 121 -6.60 -5.38 9.25
N PRO A 122 -7.79 -5.82 8.82
CA PRO A 122 -8.22 -7.20 9.06
C PRO A 122 -7.28 -8.17 8.35
N HIS A 123 -6.78 -9.13 9.12
CA HIS A 123 -5.85 -10.12 8.61
C HIS A 123 -6.56 -11.18 7.74
N ARG A 124 -5.89 -11.62 6.67
CA ARG A 124 -6.33 -12.75 5.83
C ARG A 124 -5.17 -13.70 5.61
N GLN A 125 -5.31 -14.93 6.10
CA GLN A 125 -4.33 -15.98 5.81
C GLN A 125 -4.31 -16.30 4.30
N ALA A 126 -3.12 -16.39 3.72
CA ALA A 126 -2.89 -16.98 2.41
C ALA A 126 -2.17 -18.32 2.63
N ILE A 127 -2.72 -19.39 2.07
CA ILE A 127 -2.14 -20.74 2.16
C ILE A 127 -1.89 -21.22 0.75
N GLN A 128 -0.63 -21.47 0.42
CA GLN A 128 -0.27 -22.15 -0.81
C GLN A 128 -0.34 -23.65 -0.57
N ARG A 129 -1.12 -24.36 -1.38
CA ARG A 129 -1.17 -25.82 -1.40
C ARG A 129 -0.45 -26.27 -2.68
N TYR A 130 0.56 -27.11 -2.51
CA TYR A 130 1.20 -27.78 -3.64
C TYR A 130 0.46 -29.09 -3.86
N ASN A 131 -0.06 -29.28 -5.07
CA ASN A 131 -0.66 -30.53 -5.53
C ASN A 131 0.41 -31.44 -6.13
#